data_AF-D9STQ8-F1
#
_entry.id   AF-D9STQ8-F1
#
_cell.length_a   1.000
_cell.length_b   1.000
_cell.length_c   1.000
_cell.angle_alpha   90.00
_cell.angle_beta   90.00
_cell.angle_gamma   90.00
#
_symmetry.space_group_name_H-M   'P 1'
#
loop_
_entity.id
_entity.type
_entity.pdbx_description
1 polymer ?
#
loop_
_entity_poly.entity_id
_entity_poly.type
_entity_poly.pdbx_seq_one_letter_code
_entity_poly.pdbx_strand_id
1 'polypeptide(L)'
;MSLHETISKSINGDLSSYEYLVNEFQGLAITYAYSILRDYQLAEDAAQEAFILLFLNIKNLKEPLAFVSWLKKLTFTCCNRITRKKNLEVYDEDLEQKPSDKSITKIIEISEKATLVQESLSLLTNDQKEAIILHYYLDKKYSDIANMLGITETAVANRIYSGKKKLKKIMLITMKDYLVELSMNKDSFTRKVLEQVPNITTQDPRVQENFQFCGCMRAIMQYLNKDSSLDFIYFAGITGALFCNVWSYNPKWQYSESTVSFFQYNGRQEIIVSAFRSIGYKCEIVSEIDLKENTKKYLKKIVESLDSGFPVMTYGIVGPPTCSLITGYDEGGEVLIGWSAFQNGDHGFPDGYEPCGYYRKRNGLDESYGLIFFGEECEPMNNQDIVKTALKNIKQVVNLPKTNRNLYGIDAYTAWAEAFLQDKDFIENASELDTYLDVHCGQKVIVMTGRTYGAEFLSRLKNYDSPYNILIDKLIDLCEKENAILNKFWQLEPSFYFDSKNLINQNYRRQMVDIILEASEIYNQFVHTCDL
;
A
#
# COMPACT_ATOMS: atom_id res chain seq x y z
N MET A 1 -25.11 23.07 7.83
CA MET A 1 -25.55 24.48 7.73
C MET A 1 -25.22 24.95 6.32
N SER A 2 -26.16 25.56 5.61
CA SER A 2 -25.91 26.03 4.24
C SER A 2 -24.99 27.25 4.25
N LEU A 3 -24.21 27.44 3.17
CA LEU A 3 -23.34 28.61 3.02
C LEU A 3 -24.10 29.93 3.20
N HIS A 4 -25.35 29.99 2.70
CA HIS A 4 -26.24 31.13 2.90
C HIS A 4 -26.53 31.40 4.38
N GLU A 5 -26.92 30.37 5.16
CA GLU A 5 -27.15 30.50 6.61
C GLU A 5 -25.89 30.92 7.36
N THR A 6 -24.73 30.34 7.03
CA THR A 6 -23.44 30.71 7.65
C THR A 6 -23.12 32.19 7.39
N ILE A 7 -23.30 32.67 6.16
CA ILE A 7 -23.11 34.08 5.82
C ILE A 7 -24.13 34.97 6.55
N SER A 8 -25.41 34.59 6.59
CA SER A 8 -26.43 35.34 7.33
C SER A 8 -26.14 35.42 8.83
N LYS A 9 -25.67 34.33 9.47
CA LYS A 9 -25.24 34.34 10.87
C LYS A 9 -24.02 35.21 11.09
N SER A 10 -23.04 35.14 10.20
CA SER A 10 -21.82 35.95 10.25
C SER A 10 -22.11 37.46 10.07
N ILE A 11 -23.04 37.82 9.17
CA ILE A 11 -23.60 39.20 9.05
C ILE A 11 -24.20 39.67 10.37
N ASN A 12 -24.90 38.78 11.09
CA ASN A 12 -25.47 39.07 12.41
C ASN A 12 -24.45 39.05 13.57
N GLY A 13 -23.15 38.83 13.29
CA GLY A 13 -22.07 38.88 14.27
C GLY A 13 -21.68 37.54 14.91
N ASP A 14 -22.18 36.41 14.39
CA ASP A 14 -21.78 35.09 14.85
C ASP A 14 -20.33 34.77 14.46
N LEU A 15 -19.43 34.74 15.46
CA LEU A 15 -18.00 34.56 15.25
C LEU A 15 -17.65 33.16 14.74
N SER A 16 -18.33 32.11 15.21
CA SER A 16 -18.09 30.73 14.75
C SER A 16 -18.50 30.53 13.29
N SER A 17 -19.58 31.17 12.84
CA SER A 17 -19.93 31.21 11.41
C SER A 17 -18.93 32.04 10.60
N TYR A 18 -18.34 33.10 11.15
CA TYR A 18 -17.26 33.83 10.49
C TYR A 18 -15.98 32.98 10.35
N GLU A 19 -15.58 32.30 11.42
CA GLU A 19 -14.43 31.39 11.46
C GLU A 19 -14.58 30.25 10.45
N TYR A 20 -15.78 29.69 10.30
CA TYR A 20 -16.10 28.74 9.22
C TYR A 20 -15.82 29.34 7.83
N LEU A 21 -16.24 30.59 7.58
CA LEU A 21 -16.01 31.26 6.29
C LEU A 21 -14.52 31.57 6.04
N VAL A 22 -13.72 31.83 7.07
CA VAL A 22 -12.26 31.92 6.93
C VAL A 22 -11.71 30.55 6.54
N ASN A 23 -12.03 29.51 7.29
CA ASN A 23 -11.49 28.16 7.07
C ASN A 23 -11.85 27.58 5.69
N GLU A 24 -13.09 27.77 5.24
CA GLU A 24 -13.58 27.31 3.93
C GLU A 24 -12.96 28.07 2.75
N PHE A 25 -12.75 29.39 2.88
CA PHE A 25 -12.36 30.24 1.74
C PHE A 25 -10.92 30.78 1.80
N GLN A 26 -10.14 30.51 2.85
CA GLN A 26 -8.73 30.92 2.94
C GLN A 26 -7.89 30.35 1.79
N GLY A 27 -8.07 29.08 1.45
CA GLY A 27 -7.39 28.46 0.31
C GLY A 27 -7.71 29.17 -1.02
N LEU A 28 -8.97 29.58 -1.22
CA LEU A 28 -9.39 30.34 -2.39
C LEU A 28 -8.75 31.74 -2.43
N ALA A 29 -8.70 32.43 -1.29
CA ALA A 29 -8.11 33.76 -1.18
C ALA A 29 -6.58 33.71 -1.38
N ILE A 30 -5.85 32.81 -0.72
CA ILE A 30 -4.40 32.63 -0.87
C ILE A 30 -4.06 32.23 -2.32
N THR A 31 -4.80 31.29 -2.92
CA THR A 31 -4.58 30.88 -4.33
C THR A 31 -4.79 32.06 -5.29
N TYR A 32 -5.82 32.87 -5.05
CA TYR A 32 -6.09 34.04 -5.87
C TYR A 32 -5.06 35.17 -5.65
N ALA A 33 -4.62 35.41 -4.42
CA ALA A 33 -3.55 36.35 -4.10
C ALA A 33 -2.21 35.93 -4.71
N TYR A 34 -1.84 34.66 -4.59
CA TYR A 34 -0.62 34.08 -5.16
C TYR A 34 -0.61 34.17 -6.70
N SER A 35 -1.78 34.05 -7.33
CA SER A 35 -1.91 34.27 -8.78
C SER A 35 -1.52 35.69 -9.22
N ILE A 36 -1.61 36.68 -8.33
CA ILE A 36 -1.29 38.09 -8.59
C ILE A 36 0.15 38.42 -8.13
N LEU A 37 0.51 38.02 -6.91
CA LEU A 37 1.75 38.43 -6.24
C LEU A 37 2.95 37.54 -6.55
N ARG A 38 2.74 36.28 -6.95
CA ARG A 38 3.78 35.28 -7.27
C ARG A 38 4.80 35.01 -6.16
N ASP A 39 4.40 35.34 -4.93
CA ASP A 39 5.16 35.22 -3.70
C ASP A 39 4.18 34.65 -2.66
N TYR A 40 4.54 33.53 -2.02
CA TYR A 40 3.62 32.84 -1.12
C TYR A 40 3.38 33.60 0.18
N GLN A 41 4.43 34.22 0.74
CA GLN A 41 4.32 34.97 1.99
C GLN A 41 3.44 36.21 1.78
N LEU A 42 3.70 36.97 0.71
CA LEU A 42 2.87 38.13 0.37
C LEU A 42 1.43 37.74 -0.01
N ALA A 43 1.22 36.54 -0.56
CA ALA A 43 -0.12 36.02 -0.85
C ALA A 43 -0.89 35.61 0.40
N GLU A 44 -0.20 35.07 1.41
CA GLU A 44 -0.78 34.79 2.72
C GLU A 44 -1.16 36.10 3.42
N ASP A 45 -0.24 37.06 3.51
CA ASP A 45 -0.47 38.39 4.08
C ASP A 45 -1.68 39.09 3.42
N ALA A 46 -1.75 39.05 2.09
CA ALA A 46 -2.86 39.64 1.32
C ALA A 46 -4.21 38.95 1.57
N ALA A 47 -4.20 37.63 1.80
CA ALA A 47 -5.40 36.88 2.14
C ALA A 47 -5.86 37.17 3.57
N GLN A 48 -4.94 37.18 4.54
CA GLN A 48 -5.22 37.54 5.94
C GLN A 48 -5.80 38.95 6.03
N GLU A 49 -5.21 39.95 5.35
CA GLU A 49 -5.76 41.31 5.31
C GLU A 49 -7.16 41.36 4.66
N ALA A 50 -7.38 40.59 3.58
CA ALA A 50 -8.68 40.52 2.92
C ALA A 50 -9.78 39.96 3.84
N PHE A 51 -9.46 38.97 4.68
CA PHE A 51 -10.40 38.48 5.70
C PHE A 51 -10.62 39.53 6.81
N ILE A 52 -9.60 40.22 7.29
CA ILE A 52 -9.80 41.30 8.29
C ILE A 52 -10.74 42.39 7.73
N LEU A 53 -10.54 42.81 6.48
CA LEU A 53 -11.42 43.77 5.81
C LEU A 53 -12.84 43.22 5.60
N LEU A 54 -12.97 41.92 5.28
CA LEU A 54 -14.25 41.24 5.17
C LEU A 54 -14.98 41.24 6.51
N PHE A 55 -14.33 40.84 7.61
CA PHE A 55 -14.90 40.84 8.97
C PHE A 55 -15.47 42.21 9.36
N LEU A 56 -14.66 43.27 9.19
CA LEU A 56 -15.06 44.64 9.54
C LEU A 56 -16.25 45.15 8.73
N ASN A 57 -16.46 44.62 7.52
CA ASN A 57 -17.48 45.11 6.59
C ASN A 57 -18.63 44.12 6.36
N ILE A 58 -18.60 42.90 6.92
CA ILE A 58 -19.50 41.81 6.48
C ILE A 58 -20.98 42.17 6.59
N LYS A 59 -21.34 43.03 7.56
CA LYS A 59 -22.67 43.61 7.76
C LYS A 59 -23.22 44.38 6.55
N ASN A 60 -22.36 44.82 5.64
CA ASN A 60 -22.71 45.53 4.41
C ASN A 60 -23.05 44.59 3.23
N LEU A 61 -22.86 43.27 3.39
CA LEU A 61 -23.17 42.27 2.37
C LEU A 61 -24.68 42.02 2.28
N LYS A 62 -25.36 42.75 1.40
CA LYS A 62 -26.82 42.65 1.20
C LYS A 62 -27.28 41.33 0.55
N GLU A 63 -26.39 40.67 -0.18
CA GLU A 63 -26.64 39.49 -1.01
C GLU A 63 -25.63 38.39 -0.61
N PRO A 64 -26.03 37.38 0.17
CA PRO A 64 -25.11 36.30 0.57
C PRO A 64 -24.46 35.58 -0.62
N LEU A 65 -25.15 35.47 -1.75
CA LEU A 65 -24.62 34.88 -2.98
C LEU A 65 -23.46 35.69 -3.60
N ALA A 66 -23.32 36.98 -3.27
CA ALA A 66 -22.22 37.81 -3.73
C ALA A 66 -20.91 37.63 -2.92
N PHE A 67 -20.94 36.87 -1.82
CA PHE A 67 -19.81 36.67 -0.90
C PHE A 67 -18.50 36.32 -1.61
N VAL A 68 -18.50 35.29 -2.46
CA VAL A 68 -17.27 34.80 -3.12
C VAL A 68 -16.68 35.83 -4.08
N SER A 69 -17.53 36.57 -4.79
CA SER A 69 -17.12 37.66 -5.69
C SER A 69 -16.57 38.85 -4.91
N TRP A 70 -17.12 39.13 -3.73
CA TRP A 70 -16.70 40.23 -2.87
C TRP A 70 -15.39 39.93 -2.12
N LEU A 71 -15.21 38.70 -1.60
CA LEU A 71 -13.94 38.23 -1.06
C LEU A 71 -12.82 38.37 -2.08
N LYS A 72 -13.02 37.88 -3.32
CA LYS A 72 -12.04 38.08 -4.41
C LYS A 72 -11.71 39.55 -4.65
N LYS A 73 -12.71 40.45 -4.65
CA LYS A 73 -12.47 41.89 -4.79
C LYS A 73 -11.62 42.47 -3.65
N LEU A 74 -11.83 42.04 -2.41
CA LEU A 74 -11.01 42.43 -1.26
C LEU A 74 -9.58 41.88 -1.38
N THR A 75 -9.39 40.60 -1.71
CA THR A 75 -8.08 39.99 -1.96
C THR A 75 -7.30 40.70 -3.06
N PHE A 76 -7.94 41.02 -4.19
CA PHE A 76 -7.32 41.80 -5.27
C PHE A 76 -6.89 43.21 -4.81
N THR A 77 -7.67 43.83 -3.92
CA THR A 77 -7.36 45.15 -3.36
C THR A 77 -6.13 45.10 -2.44
N CYS A 78 -6.00 44.06 -1.61
CA CYS A 78 -4.83 43.86 -0.73
C CYS A 78 -3.57 43.57 -1.56
N CYS A 79 -3.67 42.70 -2.58
CA CYS A 79 -2.56 42.43 -3.49
C CYS A 79 -2.07 43.70 -4.19
N ASN A 80 -2.97 44.51 -4.74
CA ASN A 80 -2.60 45.78 -5.37
C ASN A 80 -1.94 46.77 -4.39
N ARG A 81 -2.29 46.75 -3.10
CA ARG A 81 -1.63 47.58 -2.08
C ARG A 81 -0.19 47.14 -1.86
N ILE A 82 0.05 45.83 -1.75
CA ILE A 82 1.38 45.24 -1.62
C ILE A 82 2.24 45.54 -2.85
N THR A 83 1.73 45.31 -4.07
CA THR A 83 2.46 45.59 -5.31
C THR A 83 2.77 47.09 -5.47
N ARG A 84 1.86 47.98 -5.09
CA ARG A 84 2.13 49.44 -5.11
C ARG A 84 3.18 49.86 -4.10
N LYS A 85 3.20 49.24 -2.91
CA LYS A 85 4.24 49.50 -1.90
C LYS A 85 5.61 49.04 -2.40
N LYS A 86 5.68 47.83 -2.99
CA LYS A 86 6.88 47.29 -3.64
C LYS A 86 7.36 48.16 -4.82
N ASN A 87 6.45 48.74 -5.60
CA ASN A 87 6.80 49.67 -6.68
C ASN A 87 7.25 51.07 -6.21
N LEU A 88 6.96 51.46 -4.96
CA LEU A 88 7.47 52.70 -4.35
C LEU A 88 8.83 52.47 -3.66
N GLU A 89 9.07 51.26 -3.15
CA GLU A 89 10.38 50.83 -2.61
C GLU A 89 11.41 50.48 -3.71
N VAL A 90 11.00 50.42 -4.98
CA VAL A 90 11.85 50.18 -6.17
C VAL A 90 12.02 51.44 -7.03
N TYR A 91 11.53 52.60 -6.59
CA TYR A 91 11.62 53.88 -7.32
C TYR A 91 12.64 54.85 -6.71
N ASP A 92 13.79 54.32 -6.31
CA ASP A 92 14.96 55.12 -5.92
C ASP A 92 16.27 54.42 -6.39
N GLU A 93 16.40 54.21 -7.69
CA GLU A 93 17.67 54.32 -8.43
C GLU A 93 17.41 54.45 -9.94
N ASP A 94 18.20 55.29 -10.60
CA ASP A 94 17.85 55.91 -11.88
C ASP A 94 18.16 55.08 -13.15
N LEU A 95 17.28 55.25 -14.14
CA LEU A 95 17.53 55.35 -15.58
C LEU A 95 18.27 54.23 -16.37
N GLU A 96 17.52 53.77 -17.38
CA GLU A 96 17.91 53.67 -18.81
C GLU A 96 18.24 52.33 -19.50
N GLN A 97 17.69 52.24 -20.73
CA GLN A 97 18.04 51.42 -21.90
C GLN A 97 17.46 50.00 -22.07
N LYS A 98 17.52 49.56 -23.35
CA LYS A 98 16.52 48.73 -24.06
C LYS A 98 16.96 47.25 -24.22
N PRO A 99 16.08 46.33 -24.66
CA PRO A 99 16.19 44.91 -24.33
C PRO A 99 17.15 44.12 -25.24
N SER A 100 17.64 43.00 -24.71
CA SER A 100 18.16 41.89 -25.52
C SER A 100 17.52 40.57 -25.11
N ASP A 101 17.06 39.83 -26.12
CA ASP A 101 16.43 38.53 -26.01
C ASP A 101 17.42 37.46 -25.48
N LYS A 102 16.97 36.62 -24.54
CA LYS A 102 17.65 35.36 -24.16
C LYS A 102 16.76 34.43 -23.32
N SER A 103 16.11 33.51 -24.03
CA SER A 103 15.87 32.12 -23.61
C SER A 103 14.99 31.87 -22.38
N ILE A 104 13.79 31.34 -22.65
CA ILE A 104 12.74 30.88 -21.71
C ILE A 104 13.16 29.69 -20.80
N THR A 105 14.38 29.18 -20.92
CA THR A 105 14.75 27.82 -20.50
C THR A 105 15.44 27.70 -19.13
N LYS A 106 15.23 28.63 -18.18
CA LYS A 106 16.02 28.66 -16.92
C LYS A 106 15.26 28.96 -15.61
N ILE A 107 13.95 28.68 -15.56
CA ILE A 107 13.11 28.90 -14.36
C ILE A 107 12.28 27.65 -14.03
N ILE A 108 12.94 26.51 -13.77
CA ILE A 108 12.29 25.29 -13.27
C ILE A 108 13.20 24.64 -12.20
N GLU A 109 12.93 24.97 -10.94
CA GLU A 109 13.52 24.46 -9.68
C GLU A 109 12.88 25.29 -8.53
N ILE A 110 12.43 24.83 -7.36
CA ILE A 110 11.92 23.54 -6.84
C ILE A 110 10.79 23.87 -5.85
N SER A 111 9.65 23.15 -5.82
CA SER A 111 8.96 22.72 -4.57
C SER A 111 7.71 21.86 -4.82
N GLU A 112 7.55 20.81 -4.01
CA GLU A 112 6.68 19.65 -4.26
C GLU A 112 5.19 19.83 -3.87
N LYS A 113 4.70 21.08 -3.89
CA LYS A 113 3.24 21.38 -3.78
C LYS A 113 2.68 22.15 -4.97
N ALA A 114 3.47 22.32 -6.04
CA ALA A 114 3.07 23.01 -7.27
C ALA A 114 2.51 22.08 -8.37
N THR A 115 2.56 20.75 -8.17
CA THR A 115 2.34 19.71 -9.19
C THR A 115 1.00 19.87 -9.92
N LEU A 116 -0.09 20.04 -9.17
CA LEU A 116 -1.46 20.02 -9.69
C LEU A 116 -1.78 21.19 -10.65
N VAL A 117 -1.15 22.35 -10.43
CA VAL A 117 -1.26 23.52 -11.34
C VAL A 117 -0.34 23.33 -12.55
N GLN A 118 0.86 22.79 -12.39
CA GLN A 118 1.76 22.53 -13.51
C GLN A 118 1.23 21.44 -14.45
N GLU A 119 0.63 20.37 -13.94
CA GLU A 119 -0.03 19.31 -14.71
C GLU A 119 -1.29 19.83 -15.43
N SER A 120 -2.11 20.64 -14.74
CA SER A 120 -3.28 21.28 -15.36
C SER A 120 -2.89 22.20 -16.52
N LEU A 121 -1.72 22.83 -16.44
CA LEU A 121 -1.17 23.67 -17.50
C LEU A 121 -0.47 22.86 -18.60
N SER A 122 0.25 21.79 -18.29
CA SER A 122 1.01 21.00 -19.29
C SER A 122 0.11 20.42 -20.41
N LEU A 123 -1.16 20.14 -20.09
CA LEU A 123 -2.18 19.61 -21.01
C LEU A 123 -2.87 20.66 -21.92
N LEU A 124 -2.58 21.95 -21.73
CA LEU A 124 -2.98 23.02 -22.65
C LEU A 124 -1.91 23.22 -23.73
N THR A 125 -2.32 23.43 -24.99
CA THR A 125 -1.39 23.89 -26.03
C THR A 125 -0.91 25.31 -25.69
N ASN A 126 0.26 25.72 -26.19
CA ASN A 126 0.79 27.06 -25.91
C ASN A 126 -0.19 28.15 -26.37
N ASP A 127 -0.78 28.00 -27.55
CA ASP A 127 -1.89 28.81 -28.09
C ASP A 127 -3.10 28.94 -27.15
N GLN A 128 -3.42 27.89 -26.38
CA GLN A 128 -4.53 27.88 -25.41
C GLN A 128 -4.14 28.61 -24.12
N LYS A 129 -2.90 28.42 -23.64
CA LYS A 129 -2.35 29.13 -22.47
C LYS A 129 -2.29 30.63 -22.74
N GLU A 130 -1.67 31.01 -23.85
CA GLU A 130 -1.41 32.39 -24.25
C GLU A 130 -2.71 33.19 -24.40
N ALA A 131 -3.70 32.66 -25.12
CA ALA A 131 -5.01 33.32 -25.26
C ALA A 131 -5.78 33.44 -23.92
N ILE A 132 -5.66 32.45 -23.03
CA ILE A 132 -6.28 32.50 -21.70
C ILE A 132 -5.58 33.52 -20.80
N ILE A 133 -4.25 33.61 -20.83
CA ILE A 133 -3.46 34.60 -20.08
C ILE A 133 -3.77 36.01 -20.59
N LEU A 134 -3.70 36.25 -21.90
CA LEU A 134 -3.99 37.57 -22.46
C LEU A 134 -5.39 38.07 -22.10
N HIS A 135 -6.39 37.18 -22.09
CA HIS A 135 -7.76 37.57 -21.72
C HIS A 135 -7.99 37.70 -20.21
N TYR A 136 -7.66 36.70 -19.40
CA TYR A 136 -8.02 36.66 -17.97
C TYR A 136 -6.96 37.23 -17.01
N TYR A 137 -5.72 37.38 -17.47
CA TYR A 137 -4.61 37.89 -16.66
C TYR A 137 -4.17 39.30 -17.09
N LEU A 138 -4.30 39.63 -18.37
CA LEU A 138 -3.93 40.94 -18.95
C LEU A 138 -5.13 41.77 -19.40
N ASP A 139 -6.35 41.32 -19.06
CA ASP A 139 -7.66 41.95 -19.28
C ASP A 139 -7.89 42.46 -20.73
N LYS A 140 -7.31 41.76 -21.71
CA LYS A 140 -7.41 42.12 -23.13
C LYS A 140 -8.75 41.68 -23.71
N LYS A 141 -9.33 42.54 -24.56
CA LYS A 141 -10.51 42.21 -25.36
C LYS A 141 -10.11 41.25 -26.48
N TYR A 142 -11.05 40.45 -26.98
CA TYR A 142 -10.76 39.47 -28.04
C TYR A 142 -10.18 40.13 -29.29
N SER A 143 -10.61 41.35 -29.63
CA SER A 143 -10.03 42.24 -30.66
C SER A 143 -8.53 42.47 -30.47
N ASP A 144 -8.10 42.75 -29.25
CA ASP A 144 -6.73 43.14 -28.95
C ASP A 144 -5.82 41.90 -28.98
N ILE A 145 -6.32 40.76 -28.51
CA ILE A 145 -5.66 39.46 -28.57
C ILE A 145 -5.55 38.97 -30.02
N ALA A 146 -6.59 39.16 -30.83
CA ALA A 146 -6.60 38.83 -32.25
C ALA A 146 -5.50 39.59 -32.99
N ASN A 147 -5.40 40.91 -32.74
CA ASN A 147 -4.34 41.75 -33.28
C ASN A 147 -2.95 41.38 -32.76
N MET A 148 -2.80 41.07 -31.46
CA MET A 148 -1.52 40.67 -30.85
C MET A 148 -1.00 39.32 -31.36
N LEU A 149 -1.89 38.36 -31.65
CA LEU A 149 -1.52 37.01 -32.07
C LEU A 149 -1.61 36.79 -33.60
N GLY A 150 -2.02 37.80 -34.37
CA GLY A 150 -2.17 37.69 -35.83
C GLY A 150 -3.28 36.73 -36.28
N ILE A 151 -4.35 36.57 -35.48
CA ILE A 151 -5.46 35.64 -35.73
C ILE A 151 -6.81 36.36 -35.68
N THR A 152 -7.91 35.69 -36.04
CA THR A 152 -9.26 36.26 -35.92
C THR A 152 -9.79 36.22 -34.48
N GLU A 153 -10.69 37.14 -34.12
CA GLU A 153 -11.38 37.11 -32.81
C GLU A 153 -12.11 35.78 -32.57
N THR A 154 -12.66 35.17 -33.63
CA THR A 154 -13.28 33.83 -33.57
C THR A 154 -12.26 32.74 -33.20
N ALA A 155 -11.02 32.85 -33.68
CA ALA A 155 -9.95 31.93 -33.30
C ALA A 155 -9.50 32.14 -31.84
N VAL A 156 -9.43 33.39 -31.36
CA VAL A 156 -9.21 33.72 -29.93
C VAL A 156 -10.31 33.09 -29.07
N ALA A 157 -11.58 33.31 -29.41
CA ALA A 157 -12.73 32.77 -28.69
C ALA A 157 -12.69 31.24 -28.63
N ASN A 158 -12.37 30.56 -29.73
CA ASN A 158 -12.26 29.11 -29.80
C ASN A 158 -11.08 28.55 -28.98
N ARG A 159 -9.92 29.24 -28.97
CA ARG A 159 -8.75 28.88 -28.13
C ARG A 159 -9.10 28.98 -26.64
N ILE A 160 -9.69 30.10 -26.22
CA ILE A 160 -10.14 30.34 -24.84
C ILE A 160 -11.20 29.31 -24.43
N TYR A 161 -12.23 29.10 -25.25
CA TYR A 161 -13.31 28.15 -24.96
C TYR A 161 -12.79 26.71 -24.82
N SER A 162 -11.93 26.27 -25.74
CA SER A 162 -11.34 24.92 -25.72
C SER A 162 -10.43 24.70 -24.51
N GLY A 163 -9.60 25.69 -24.17
CA GLY A 163 -8.76 25.66 -22.97
C GLY A 163 -9.60 25.65 -21.69
N LYS A 164 -10.64 26.49 -21.58
CA LYS A 164 -11.60 26.46 -20.46
C LYS A 164 -12.34 25.13 -20.35
N LYS A 165 -12.67 24.46 -21.46
CA LYS A 165 -13.32 23.14 -21.46
C LYS A 165 -12.39 22.04 -20.94
N LYS A 166 -11.10 22.08 -21.30
CA LYS A 166 -10.07 21.19 -20.73
C LYS A 166 -9.88 21.45 -19.23
N LEU A 167 -9.64 22.69 -18.83
CA LEU A 167 -9.50 23.10 -17.43
C LEU A 167 -10.72 22.70 -16.60
N LYS A 168 -11.95 22.93 -17.09
CA LYS A 168 -13.18 22.50 -16.42
C LYS A 168 -13.26 20.98 -16.25
N LYS A 169 -12.83 20.18 -17.23
CA LYS A 169 -12.81 18.71 -17.10
C LYS A 169 -11.81 18.26 -16.03
N ILE A 170 -10.64 18.88 -15.98
CA ILE A 170 -9.61 18.60 -14.97
C ILE A 170 -10.11 19.02 -13.57
N MET A 171 -10.57 20.27 -13.41
CA MET A 171 -11.17 20.75 -12.16
C MET A 171 -12.36 19.91 -11.69
N LEU A 172 -13.15 19.31 -12.58
CA LEU A 172 -14.25 18.40 -12.21
C LEU A 172 -13.77 17.01 -11.74
N ILE A 173 -12.60 16.56 -12.20
CA ILE A 173 -11.96 15.34 -11.68
C ILE A 173 -11.36 15.65 -10.31
N THR A 174 -10.52 16.68 -10.21
CA THR A 174 -9.91 17.12 -8.93
C THR A 174 -10.95 17.53 -7.90
N MET A 175 -12.06 18.19 -8.28
CA MET A 175 -13.16 18.47 -7.34
C MET A 175 -13.86 17.20 -6.89
N LYS A 176 -13.86 16.10 -7.66
CA LYS A 176 -14.44 14.83 -7.22
C LYS A 176 -13.58 14.22 -6.11
N ASP A 177 -12.26 14.31 -6.24
CA ASP A 177 -11.29 13.86 -5.24
C ASP A 177 -11.28 14.77 -4.00
N TYR A 178 -11.41 16.09 -4.19
CA TYR A 178 -11.51 17.08 -3.10
C TYR A 178 -12.86 17.06 -2.37
N LEU A 179 -13.98 16.75 -3.06
CA LEU A 179 -15.27 16.48 -2.42
C LEU A 179 -15.26 15.13 -1.67
N VAL A 180 -14.41 14.20 -2.09
CA VAL A 180 -14.11 12.96 -1.35
C VAL A 180 -13.29 13.24 -0.08
N GLU A 181 -12.45 14.29 -0.07
CA GLU A 181 -11.75 14.83 1.11
C GLU A 181 -12.72 15.63 2.03
N LEU A 182 -13.57 16.50 1.47
CA LEU A 182 -14.54 17.33 2.23
C LEU A 182 -15.73 16.56 2.81
N SER A 183 -16.05 15.37 2.28
CA SER A 183 -17.05 14.48 2.89
C SER A 183 -16.55 13.79 4.17
N MET A 184 -15.26 13.93 4.51
CA MET A 184 -14.67 13.39 5.72
C MET A 184 -14.85 14.38 6.89
N ASN A 185 -16.08 14.46 7.40
CA ASN A 185 -16.41 15.29 8.57
C ASN A 185 -15.65 14.80 9.81
N LYS A 186 -15.03 15.74 10.54
CA LYS A 186 -14.05 15.48 11.61
C LYS A 186 -14.59 14.84 12.90
N ASP A 187 -15.89 14.51 12.98
CA ASP A 187 -16.49 13.86 14.15
C ASP A 187 -16.64 12.33 14.04
N SER A 188 -16.36 11.72 12.87
CA SER A 188 -16.44 10.25 12.68
C SER A 188 -15.12 9.56 12.33
N PHE A 189 -14.05 10.32 12.07
CA PHE A 189 -12.76 9.79 11.57
C PHE A 189 -11.61 10.06 12.54
N THR A 190 -11.75 9.73 13.83
CA THR A 190 -10.65 9.84 14.80
C THR A 190 -9.91 8.52 14.96
N ARG A 191 -10.60 7.45 15.40
CA ARG A 191 -9.99 6.16 15.73
C ARG A 191 -10.98 5.00 15.60
N LYS A 192 -10.51 3.84 15.14
CA LYS A 192 -11.21 2.55 15.27
C LYS A 192 -10.20 1.40 15.47
N VAL A 193 -10.53 0.44 16.33
CA VAL A 193 -9.78 -0.82 16.46
C VAL A 193 -10.77 -1.98 16.41
N LEU A 194 -10.51 -2.96 15.54
CA LEU A 194 -11.20 -4.25 15.52
C LEU A 194 -10.56 -5.14 16.58
N GLU A 195 -11.01 -4.95 17.83
CA GLU A 195 -10.62 -5.81 18.95
C GLU A 195 -11.01 -7.27 18.69
N GLN A 196 -10.37 -8.19 19.41
CA GLN A 196 -10.60 -9.65 19.32
C GLN A 196 -10.14 -10.32 18.00
N VAL A 197 -9.52 -9.59 17.06
CA VAL A 197 -8.71 -10.24 16.01
C VAL A 197 -7.57 -11.00 16.71
N PRO A 198 -7.50 -12.34 16.59
CA PRO A 198 -6.51 -13.14 17.30
C PRO A 198 -5.12 -12.95 16.68
N ASN A 199 -4.08 -13.32 17.42
CA ASN A 199 -2.72 -13.29 16.91
C ASN A 199 -2.60 -14.16 15.63
N ILE A 200 -1.84 -13.66 14.66
CA ILE A 200 -1.57 -14.33 13.39
C ILE A 200 -0.53 -15.44 13.50
N THR A 201 0.19 -15.52 14.63
CA THR A 201 0.95 -16.70 15.04
C THR A 201 0.23 -17.43 16.19
N THR A 202 0.29 -18.77 16.21
CA THR A 202 -0.22 -19.56 17.35
C THR A 202 0.83 -19.66 18.45
N GLN A 203 0.36 -19.94 19.67
CA GLN A 203 1.22 -20.33 20.78
C GLN A 203 1.32 -21.87 20.94
N ASP A 204 0.76 -22.66 20.02
CA ASP A 204 0.90 -24.12 20.05
C ASP A 204 2.29 -24.49 19.51
N PRO A 205 3.20 -25.02 20.34
CA PRO A 205 4.55 -25.41 19.89
C PRO A 205 4.51 -26.57 18.88
N ARG A 206 3.38 -27.26 18.73
CA ARG A 206 3.15 -28.32 17.74
C ARG A 206 2.64 -27.77 16.41
N VAL A 207 2.10 -26.55 16.36
CA VAL A 207 1.53 -25.91 15.15
C VAL A 207 2.06 -24.48 15.00
N GLN A 208 3.29 -24.40 14.53
CA GLN A 208 3.90 -23.14 14.15
C GLN A 208 3.39 -22.67 12.79
N GLU A 209 2.71 -21.53 12.78
CA GLU A 209 2.12 -20.94 11.57
C GLU A 209 3.14 -20.08 10.82
N ASN A 210 4.13 -20.75 10.23
CA ASN A 210 5.26 -20.11 9.57
C ASN A 210 4.94 -19.52 8.18
N PHE A 211 3.67 -19.58 7.74
CA PHE A 211 3.20 -18.97 6.49
C PHE A 211 2.22 -17.84 6.82
N GLN A 212 2.74 -16.62 6.90
CA GLN A 212 2.07 -15.48 7.52
C GLN A 212 0.75 -15.11 6.81
N PHE A 213 0.67 -15.23 5.48
CA PHE A 213 -0.58 -15.07 4.74
C PHE A 213 -1.68 -16.01 5.24
N CYS A 214 -1.33 -17.27 5.52
CA CYS A 214 -2.27 -18.30 5.96
C CYS A 214 -2.70 -18.08 7.42
N GLY A 215 -1.77 -17.63 8.29
CA GLY A 215 -2.06 -17.21 9.66
C GLY A 215 -2.98 -15.98 9.72
N CYS A 216 -2.74 -14.98 8.85
CA CYS A 216 -3.63 -13.84 8.64
C CYS A 216 -5.03 -14.27 8.19
N MET A 217 -5.15 -15.16 7.19
CA MET A 217 -6.44 -15.67 6.73
C MET A 217 -7.20 -16.43 7.83
N ARG A 218 -6.53 -17.33 8.58
CA ARG A 218 -7.11 -17.97 9.78
C ARG A 218 -7.60 -16.93 10.77
N ALA A 219 -6.76 -15.96 11.13
CA ALA A 219 -7.09 -14.98 12.15
C ALA A 219 -8.33 -14.16 11.77
N ILE A 220 -8.45 -13.76 10.50
CA ILE A 220 -9.65 -13.08 9.99
C ILE A 220 -10.87 -14.03 10.03
N MET A 221 -10.75 -15.30 9.63
CA MET A 221 -11.88 -16.25 9.69
C MET A 221 -12.39 -16.49 11.11
N GLN A 222 -11.47 -16.61 12.09
CA GLN A 222 -11.81 -16.75 13.50
C GLN A 222 -12.50 -15.49 14.04
N TYR A 223 -11.98 -14.30 13.70
CA TYR A 223 -12.59 -13.02 14.08
C TYR A 223 -13.98 -12.80 13.44
N LEU A 224 -14.17 -13.20 12.18
CA LEU A 224 -15.46 -13.19 11.49
C LEU A 224 -16.40 -14.33 11.93
N ASN A 225 -16.03 -15.12 12.95
CA ASN A 225 -16.78 -16.26 13.48
C ASN A 225 -17.24 -17.24 12.39
N LYS A 226 -16.35 -17.53 11.43
CA LYS A 226 -16.57 -18.51 10.36
C LYS A 226 -16.24 -19.92 10.85
N ASP A 227 -16.50 -20.91 10.01
CA ASP A 227 -16.28 -22.34 10.32
C ASP A 227 -14.84 -22.61 10.77
N SER A 228 -14.67 -23.33 11.89
CA SER A 228 -13.37 -23.61 12.49
C SER A 228 -12.45 -24.49 11.63
N SER A 229 -12.98 -25.15 10.60
CA SER A 229 -12.18 -25.89 9.60
C SER A 229 -11.43 -24.97 8.62
N LEU A 230 -11.78 -23.68 8.57
CA LEU A 230 -11.05 -22.63 7.84
C LEU A 230 -9.84 -22.15 8.66
N ASP A 231 -8.99 -23.10 9.03
CA ASP A 231 -7.79 -22.89 9.83
C ASP A 231 -6.54 -22.65 8.95
N PHE A 232 -5.37 -22.55 9.59
CA PHE A 232 -4.11 -22.39 8.88
C PHE A 232 -3.82 -23.55 7.91
N ILE A 233 -4.15 -24.80 8.26
CA ILE A 233 -3.89 -25.97 7.43
C ILE A 233 -4.73 -25.91 6.16
N TYR A 234 -5.98 -25.45 6.26
CA TYR A 234 -6.82 -25.16 5.09
C TYR A 234 -6.17 -24.11 4.17
N PHE A 235 -5.76 -22.95 4.70
CA PHE A 235 -5.19 -21.88 3.87
C PHE A 235 -3.80 -22.21 3.31
N ALA A 236 -2.95 -22.88 4.09
CA ALA A 236 -1.63 -23.35 3.67
C ALA A 236 -1.73 -24.47 2.62
N GLY A 237 -2.77 -25.30 2.68
CA GLY A 237 -3.03 -26.35 1.71
C GLY A 237 -3.68 -25.85 0.42
N ILE A 238 -4.75 -25.03 0.51
CA ILE A 238 -5.47 -24.53 -0.67
C ILE A 238 -4.59 -23.62 -1.54
N THR A 239 -3.63 -22.90 -0.95
CA THR A 239 -2.61 -22.10 -1.66
C THR A 239 -1.46 -22.93 -2.20
N GLY A 240 -1.34 -24.20 -1.79
CA GLY A 240 -0.20 -25.07 -2.10
C GLY A 240 1.05 -24.83 -1.26
N ALA A 241 1.06 -23.86 -0.34
CA ALA A 241 2.23 -23.47 0.45
C ALA A 241 2.88 -24.64 1.21
N LEU A 242 2.10 -25.61 1.70
CA LEU A 242 2.61 -26.82 2.38
C LEU A 242 3.51 -27.70 1.49
N PHE A 243 3.39 -27.58 0.16
CA PHE A 243 3.98 -28.50 -0.80
C PHE A 243 5.13 -27.89 -1.60
N CYS A 244 5.38 -26.58 -1.53
CA CYS A 244 6.50 -25.97 -2.22
C CYS A 244 7.68 -25.72 -1.28
N ASN A 245 8.89 -26.06 -1.72
CA ASN A 245 10.12 -25.59 -1.10
C ASN A 245 10.66 -24.38 -1.86
N VAL A 246 11.30 -23.42 -1.18
CA VAL A 246 11.94 -22.23 -1.78
C VAL A 246 13.30 -22.00 -1.12
N TRP A 247 14.29 -21.56 -1.89
CA TRP A 247 15.60 -21.16 -1.38
C TRP A 247 16.05 -19.87 -2.08
N SER A 248 16.27 -18.81 -1.31
CA SER A 248 16.82 -17.55 -1.82
C SER A 248 18.34 -17.66 -1.96
N TYR A 249 18.83 -17.64 -3.20
CA TYR A 249 20.25 -17.79 -3.51
C TYR A 249 20.98 -16.45 -3.73
N ASN A 250 20.25 -15.33 -3.78
CA ASN A 250 20.82 -13.99 -3.94
C ASN A 250 20.01 -12.89 -3.20
N PRO A 251 20.52 -12.35 -2.08
CA PRO A 251 21.73 -12.81 -1.39
C PRO A 251 21.53 -14.24 -0.88
N LYS A 252 22.63 -15.01 -0.75
CA LYS A 252 22.58 -16.41 -0.28
C LYS A 252 22.00 -16.58 1.13
N TRP A 253 21.91 -15.47 1.87
CA TRP A 253 21.60 -15.41 3.29
C TRP A 253 20.37 -14.56 3.58
N GLN A 254 19.34 -14.70 2.73
CA GLN A 254 18.03 -14.12 2.99
C GLN A 254 17.16 -15.14 3.72
N TYR A 255 16.50 -14.72 4.80
CA TYR A 255 15.47 -15.51 5.47
C TYR A 255 14.41 -15.94 4.43
N SER A 256 14.29 -17.25 4.23
CA SER A 256 13.30 -17.81 3.31
C SER A 256 11.92 -17.71 3.97
N GLU A 257 10.93 -17.23 3.22
CA GLU A 257 9.53 -17.10 3.65
C GLU A 257 8.63 -18.02 2.80
N SER A 258 7.35 -18.15 3.14
CA SER A 258 6.40 -18.90 2.33
C SER A 258 6.33 -18.39 0.88
N THR A 259 6.16 -19.31 -0.08
CA THR A 259 6.04 -18.96 -1.51
C THR A 259 4.89 -18.01 -1.81
N VAL A 260 3.87 -17.97 -0.95
CA VAL A 260 2.69 -17.09 -1.08
C VAL A 260 3.06 -15.61 -1.03
N SER A 261 4.00 -15.22 -0.17
CA SER A 261 4.48 -13.84 -0.10
C SER A 261 5.24 -13.45 -1.39
N PHE A 262 5.92 -14.40 -2.03
CA PHE A 262 6.55 -14.17 -3.34
C PHE A 262 5.56 -14.09 -4.52
N PHE A 263 4.32 -14.56 -4.39
CA PHE A 263 3.33 -14.50 -5.48
C PHE A 263 2.76 -13.10 -5.72
N GLN A 264 2.71 -12.25 -4.69
CA GLN A 264 2.32 -10.85 -4.82
C GLN A 264 3.28 -10.08 -5.75
N TYR A 265 4.58 -10.33 -5.63
CA TYR A 265 5.62 -9.62 -6.39
C TYR A 265 5.84 -10.16 -7.82
N ASN A 266 5.40 -11.39 -8.12
CA ASN A 266 5.71 -12.08 -9.38
C ASN A 266 4.47 -12.39 -10.24
N GLY A 267 3.34 -11.70 -9.99
CA GLY A 267 2.15 -11.77 -10.84
C GLY A 267 1.37 -13.09 -10.78
N ARG A 268 1.56 -13.92 -9.75
CA ARG A 268 0.79 -15.16 -9.52
C ARG A 268 -0.37 -14.96 -8.54
N GLN A 269 -1.10 -13.88 -8.74
CA GLN A 269 -2.19 -13.43 -7.87
C GLN A 269 -3.37 -14.41 -7.83
N GLU A 270 -3.52 -15.28 -8.84
CA GLU A 270 -4.58 -16.29 -8.93
C GLU A 270 -4.63 -17.25 -7.75
N ILE A 271 -3.49 -17.57 -7.12
CA ILE A 271 -3.46 -18.45 -5.94
C ILE A 271 -4.12 -17.74 -4.75
N ILE A 272 -3.77 -16.47 -4.50
CA ILE A 272 -4.39 -15.62 -3.47
C ILE A 272 -5.89 -15.47 -3.77
N VAL A 273 -6.27 -15.09 -4.99
CA VAL A 273 -7.67 -14.95 -5.41
C VAL A 273 -8.46 -16.25 -5.21
N SER A 274 -7.85 -17.41 -5.49
CA SER A 274 -8.50 -18.71 -5.31
C SER A 274 -8.73 -19.06 -3.83
N ALA A 275 -7.84 -18.63 -2.92
CA ALA A 275 -8.04 -18.81 -1.48
C ALA A 275 -9.24 -18.00 -0.97
N PHE A 276 -9.37 -16.73 -1.37
CA PHE A 276 -10.56 -15.92 -1.04
C PHE A 276 -11.83 -16.50 -1.68
N ARG A 277 -11.77 -16.93 -2.95
CA ARG A 277 -12.91 -17.56 -3.63
C ARG A 277 -13.35 -18.87 -2.99
N SER A 278 -12.43 -19.61 -2.35
CA SER A 278 -12.75 -20.87 -1.66
C SER A 278 -13.70 -20.67 -0.47
N ILE A 279 -13.61 -19.51 0.18
CA ILE A 279 -14.41 -19.11 1.35
C ILE A 279 -15.57 -18.15 1.02
N GLY A 280 -15.90 -17.96 -0.27
CA GLY A 280 -17.02 -17.13 -0.70
C GLY A 280 -16.76 -15.63 -0.76
N TYR A 281 -15.50 -15.20 -0.87
CA TYR A 281 -15.15 -13.78 -1.03
C TYR A 281 -14.41 -13.51 -2.35
N LYS A 282 -14.61 -12.33 -2.92
CA LYS A 282 -13.65 -11.73 -3.85
C LYS A 282 -12.50 -11.10 -3.03
N CYS A 283 -11.41 -10.74 -3.68
CA CYS A 283 -10.38 -9.89 -3.07
C CYS A 283 -9.90 -8.83 -4.08
N GLU A 284 -9.38 -7.73 -3.55
CA GLU A 284 -8.63 -6.74 -4.33
C GLU A 284 -7.19 -6.72 -3.82
N ILE A 285 -6.23 -6.94 -4.73
CA ILE A 285 -4.80 -6.97 -4.43
C ILE A 285 -4.19 -5.70 -5.02
N VAL A 286 -3.57 -4.89 -4.16
CA VAL A 286 -2.90 -3.64 -4.51
C VAL A 286 -1.40 -3.86 -4.49
N SER A 287 -0.71 -3.49 -5.56
CA SER A 287 0.75 -3.55 -5.66
C SER A 287 1.41 -2.39 -4.90
N GLU A 288 2.69 -2.55 -4.55
CA GLU A 288 3.51 -1.46 -4.00
C GLU A 288 3.42 -0.18 -4.85
N ILE A 289 3.58 -0.30 -6.17
CA ILE A 289 3.60 0.84 -7.10
C ILE A 289 2.28 1.63 -7.04
N ASP A 290 1.15 0.95 -7.20
CA ASP A 290 -0.17 1.59 -7.13
C ASP A 290 -0.48 2.12 -5.72
N LEU A 291 0.01 1.43 -4.68
CA LEU A 291 -0.09 1.91 -3.31
C LEU A 291 0.65 3.24 -3.11
N LYS A 292 1.92 3.35 -3.52
CA LYS A 292 2.70 4.60 -3.37
C LYS A 292 2.15 5.73 -4.23
N GLU A 293 1.75 5.44 -5.48
CA GLU A 293 1.14 6.44 -6.37
C GLU A 293 -0.20 6.96 -5.83
N ASN A 294 -0.95 6.14 -5.08
CA ASN A 294 -2.30 6.45 -4.62
C ASN A 294 -2.47 6.32 -3.08
N THR A 295 -1.45 6.63 -2.27
CA THR A 295 -1.45 6.39 -0.81
C THR A 295 -2.70 6.92 -0.10
N LYS A 296 -3.13 8.16 -0.40
CA LYS A 296 -4.35 8.76 0.19
C LYS A 296 -5.63 7.97 -0.10
N LYS A 297 -5.80 7.50 -1.35
CA LYS A 297 -6.95 6.69 -1.79
C LYS A 297 -7.00 5.38 -1.01
N TYR A 298 -5.86 4.71 -0.87
CA TYR A 298 -5.79 3.44 -0.17
C TYR A 298 -5.88 3.58 1.35
N LEU A 299 -5.41 4.67 1.94
CA LEU A 299 -5.65 4.98 3.34
C LEU A 299 -7.15 5.14 3.63
N LYS A 300 -7.87 5.91 2.80
CA LYS A 300 -9.34 6.02 2.90
C LYS A 300 -10.02 4.65 2.78
N LYS A 301 -9.56 3.79 1.86
CA LYS A 301 -10.10 2.45 1.67
C LYS A 301 -9.84 1.51 2.86
N ILE A 302 -8.68 1.64 3.52
CA ILE A 302 -8.37 0.92 4.77
C ILE A 302 -9.37 1.32 5.86
N VAL A 303 -9.60 2.62 6.04
CA VAL A 303 -10.60 3.15 6.97
C VAL A 303 -12.00 2.59 6.64
N GLU A 304 -12.45 2.65 5.39
CA GLU A 304 -13.76 2.12 4.95
C GLU A 304 -13.91 0.59 5.18
N SER A 305 -12.86 -0.19 4.97
CA SER A 305 -12.82 -1.64 5.26
C SER A 305 -12.96 -1.92 6.76
N LEU A 306 -12.16 -1.23 7.57
CA LEU A 306 -12.18 -1.35 9.03
C LEU A 306 -13.50 -0.85 9.62
N ASP A 307 -14.07 0.22 9.09
CA ASP A 307 -15.41 0.71 9.44
C ASP A 307 -16.50 -0.32 9.14
N SER A 308 -16.38 -1.01 8.00
CA SER A 308 -17.22 -2.14 7.62
C SER A 308 -16.94 -3.43 8.42
N GLY A 309 -15.93 -3.42 9.30
CA GLY A 309 -15.59 -4.54 10.19
C GLY A 309 -14.61 -5.55 9.61
N PHE A 310 -13.99 -5.29 8.45
CA PHE A 310 -13.04 -6.20 7.80
C PHE A 310 -11.59 -5.72 7.97
N PRO A 311 -10.71 -6.53 8.60
CA PRO A 311 -9.27 -6.30 8.60
C PRO A 311 -8.69 -6.27 7.18
N VAL A 312 -7.62 -5.51 6.99
CA VAL A 312 -6.90 -5.41 5.70
C VAL A 312 -5.55 -6.09 5.84
N MET A 313 -5.18 -6.92 4.87
CA MET A 313 -3.85 -7.56 4.89
C MET A 313 -2.83 -6.62 4.24
N THR A 314 -1.61 -6.58 4.78
CA THR A 314 -0.51 -5.71 4.32
C THR A 314 0.82 -6.44 4.43
N TYR A 315 1.89 -5.84 3.91
CA TYR A 315 3.21 -6.44 3.85
C TYR A 315 4.27 -5.42 4.26
N GLY A 316 5.05 -5.69 5.32
CA GLY A 316 6.20 -4.87 5.72
C GLY A 316 5.95 -3.63 6.59
N ILE A 317 4.73 -3.37 7.09
CA ILE A 317 4.49 -2.21 8.00
C ILE A 317 5.29 -2.31 9.31
N VAL A 318 5.45 -3.54 9.82
CA VAL A 318 6.23 -3.88 11.00
C VAL A 318 6.96 -5.19 10.72
N GLY A 319 8.29 -5.18 10.81
CA GLY A 319 9.13 -6.31 10.42
C GLY A 319 9.44 -6.42 8.91
N PRO A 320 10.03 -7.55 8.47
CA PRO A 320 10.26 -7.84 7.06
C PRO A 320 8.97 -7.81 6.20
N PRO A 321 9.06 -7.78 4.85
CA PRO A 321 7.95 -7.66 3.89
C PRO A 321 7.04 -8.91 3.79
N THR A 322 6.74 -9.49 4.94
CA THR A 322 5.88 -10.65 5.19
C THR A 322 4.44 -10.19 5.43
N CYS A 323 3.49 -11.09 5.24
CA CYS A 323 2.07 -10.74 5.41
C CYS A 323 1.74 -10.40 6.88
N SER A 324 0.95 -9.36 7.08
CA SER A 324 0.52 -8.84 8.38
C SER A 324 -0.90 -8.27 8.26
N LEU A 325 -1.54 -7.97 9.40
CA LEU A 325 -2.88 -7.39 9.44
C LEU A 325 -2.85 -5.94 9.87
N ILE A 326 -3.64 -5.11 9.20
CA ILE A 326 -4.16 -3.85 9.73
C ILE A 326 -5.55 -4.16 10.30
N THR A 327 -5.71 -3.96 11.60
CA THR A 327 -6.94 -4.20 12.38
C THR A 327 -7.52 -2.90 12.94
N GLY A 328 -6.85 -1.76 12.78
CA GLY A 328 -7.35 -0.48 13.23
C GLY A 328 -6.60 0.71 12.65
N TYR A 329 -7.10 1.89 12.97
CA TYR A 329 -6.46 3.17 12.70
C TYR A 329 -6.70 4.14 13.86
N ASP A 330 -5.83 5.11 13.99
CA ASP A 330 -5.92 6.23 14.92
C ASP A 330 -5.43 7.51 14.22
N GLU A 331 -5.72 8.67 14.80
CA GLU A 331 -5.36 9.98 14.26
C GLU A 331 -5.81 10.17 12.80
N GLY A 332 -7.03 9.71 12.47
CA GLY A 332 -7.61 9.82 11.13
C GLY A 332 -6.94 8.96 10.06
N GLY A 333 -6.13 7.98 10.45
CA GLY A 333 -5.39 7.10 9.53
C GLY A 333 -3.89 7.38 9.49
N GLU A 334 -3.38 8.44 10.12
CA GLU A 334 -1.93 8.65 10.24
C GLU A 334 -1.26 7.50 11.00
N VAL A 335 -1.94 6.92 11.99
CA VAL A 335 -1.46 5.75 12.74
C VAL A 335 -2.28 4.53 12.34
N LEU A 336 -1.60 3.49 11.85
CA LEU A 336 -2.18 2.18 11.58
C LEU A 336 -1.93 1.23 12.75
N ILE A 337 -2.91 0.37 13.02
CA ILE A 337 -2.93 -0.55 14.16
C ILE A 337 -3.11 -1.97 13.62
N GLY A 338 -2.41 -2.96 14.18
CA GLY A 338 -2.42 -4.30 13.56
C GLY A 338 -1.69 -5.43 14.27
N TRP A 339 -1.53 -6.56 13.57
CA TRP A 339 -0.71 -7.71 13.99
C TRP A 339 0.40 -7.96 12.98
N SER A 340 1.64 -8.11 13.45
CA SER A 340 2.75 -8.65 12.66
C SER A 340 3.44 -9.76 13.47
N ALA A 341 3.85 -10.84 12.80
CA ALA A 341 4.59 -11.94 13.42
C ALA A 341 5.94 -11.48 14.01
N PHE A 342 6.46 -10.35 13.53
CA PHE A 342 7.77 -9.81 13.87
C PHE A 342 7.70 -8.58 14.79
N GLN A 343 6.51 -8.18 15.25
CA GLN A 343 6.34 -6.93 16.02
C GLN A 343 7.10 -6.88 17.34
N ASN A 344 7.53 -8.03 17.88
CA ASN A 344 8.31 -8.14 19.12
C ASN A 344 9.80 -8.49 18.86
N GLY A 345 10.25 -8.48 17.60
CA GLY A 345 11.64 -8.80 17.22
C GLY A 345 12.46 -7.55 16.84
N ASP A 346 13.70 -7.77 16.42
CA ASP A 346 14.69 -6.71 16.16
C ASP A 346 14.55 -6.01 14.80
N HIS A 347 13.42 -6.17 14.12
CA HIS A 347 13.21 -5.69 12.75
C HIS A 347 11.96 -4.81 12.65
N GLY A 348 12.13 -3.57 12.17
CA GLY A 348 11.03 -2.65 11.88
C GLY A 348 10.13 -2.37 13.08
N PHE A 349 10.68 -1.76 14.14
CA PHE A 349 9.96 -1.55 15.39
C PHE A 349 8.66 -0.76 15.23
N PRO A 350 7.58 -1.16 15.92
CA PRO A 350 6.38 -0.35 16.04
C PRO A 350 6.64 0.86 16.93
N ASP A 351 5.86 1.92 16.76
CA ASP A 351 6.00 3.16 17.54
C ASP A 351 5.33 3.03 18.93
N GLY A 352 4.61 1.93 19.15
CA GLY A 352 3.98 1.54 20.41
C GLY A 352 3.07 0.33 20.20
N TYR A 353 2.30 -0.01 21.23
CA TYR A 353 1.29 -1.07 21.17
C TYR A 353 -0.04 -0.58 21.75
N GLU A 354 -1.13 -1.17 21.27
CA GLU A 354 -2.43 -1.10 21.93
C GLU A 354 -2.48 -1.99 23.17
N PRO A 355 -3.39 -1.75 24.14
CA PRO A 355 -3.58 -2.61 25.31
C PRO A 355 -3.93 -4.08 24.97
N CYS A 356 -4.51 -4.33 23.79
CA CYS A 356 -4.78 -5.67 23.26
C CYS A 356 -3.54 -6.36 22.63
N GLY A 357 -2.37 -5.70 22.66
CA GLY A 357 -1.12 -6.22 22.11
C GLY A 357 -0.89 -5.92 20.62
N TYR A 358 -1.78 -5.20 19.95
CA TYR A 358 -1.61 -4.85 18.53
C TYR A 358 -0.50 -3.83 18.36
N TYR A 359 0.29 -3.91 17.28
CA TYR A 359 1.25 -2.87 16.95
C TYR A 359 0.55 -1.54 16.66
N ARG A 360 1.22 -0.42 16.92
CA ARG A 360 0.88 0.93 16.41
C ARG A 360 2.02 1.43 15.54
N LYS A 361 1.73 1.92 14.33
CA LYS A 361 2.74 2.48 13.41
C LYS A 361 2.21 3.71 12.68
N ARG A 362 2.84 4.87 12.90
CA ARG A 362 2.59 6.10 12.14
C ARG A 362 3.16 5.96 10.73
N ASN A 363 2.43 6.51 9.74
CA ASN A 363 2.80 6.49 8.32
C ASN A 363 3.09 5.08 7.77
N GLY A 364 2.47 4.04 8.33
CA GLY A 364 2.81 2.64 8.00
C GLY A 364 2.69 2.27 6.52
N LEU A 365 1.93 3.03 5.72
CA LEU A 365 1.86 2.82 4.26
C LEU A 365 3.14 3.20 3.51
N ASP A 366 4.01 4.01 4.11
CA ASP A 366 5.32 4.39 3.55
C ASP A 366 6.27 3.17 3.54
N GLU A 367 6.12 2.25 4.49
CA GLU A 367 6.84 0.96 4.57
C GLU A 367 6.11 -0.19 3.82
N SER A 368 4.80 -0.05 3.58
CA SER A 368 3.98 -1.14 3.01
C SER A 368 4.33 -1.47 1.56
N TYR A 369 4.49 -2.76 1.27
CA TYR A 369 4.75 -3.33 -0.07
C TYR A 369 3.46 -3.71 -0.84
N GLY A 370 2.29 -3.40 -0.28
CA GLY A 370 0.99 -3.64 -0.92
C GLY A 370 -0.08 -4.07 0.07
N LEU A 371 -1.31 -4.18 -0.42
CA LEU A 371 -2.51 -4.43 0.39
C LEU A 371 -3.37 -5.54 -0.23
N ILE A 372 -4.11 -6.27 0.60
CA ILE A 372 -5.21 -7.13 0.15
C ILE A 372 -6.47 -6.81 0.95
N PHE A 373 -7.52 -6.42 0.23
CA PHE A 373 -8.85 -6.15 0.77
C PHE A 373 -9.78 -7.34 0.54
N PHE A 374 -10.62 -7.65 1.53
CA PHE A 374 -11.82 -8.45 1.30
C PHE A 374 -12.76 -7.68 0.35
N GLY A 375 -13.18 -8.34 -0.72
CA GLY A 375 -14.16 -7.83 -1.68
C GLY A 375 -15.57 -8.31 -1.35
N GLU A 376 -16.47 -8.14 -2.31
CA GLU A 376 -17.87 -8.59 -2.19
C GLU A 376 -17.97 -10.08 -1.85
N GLU A 377 -18.95 -10.42 -1.01
CA GLU A 377 -19.42 -11.79 -0.84
C GLU A 377 -19.95 -12.36 -2.16
N CYS A 378 -19.76 -13.66 -2.34
CA CYS A 378 -20.07 -14.35 -3.58
C CYS A 378 -20.20 -15.85 -3.30
N GLU A 379 -20.87 -16.58 -4.20
CA GLU A 379 -21.11 -18.02 -4.02
C GLU A 379 -19.80 -18.77 -3.72
N PRO A 380 -19.70 -19.48 -2.57
CA PRO A 380 -18.54 -20.27 -2.20
C PRO A 380 -18.26 -21.37 -3.23
N MET A 381 -17.01 -21.85 -3.28
CA MET A 381 -16.72 -23.04 -4.08
C MET A 381 -17.39 -24.27 -3.46
N ASN A 382 -18.01 -25.10 -4.30
CA ASN A 382 -18.47 -26.42 -3.85
C ASN A 382 -17.27 -27.34 -3.58
N ASN A 383 -17.51 -28.40 -2.82
CA ASN A 383 -16.54 -29.42 -2.43
C ASN A 383 -15.63 -29.91 -3.59
N GLN A 384 -16.19 -30.18 -4.78
CA GLN A 384 -15.39 -30.66 -5.91
C GLN A 384 -14.50 -29.57 -6.50
N ASP A 385 -14.95 -28.32 -6.54
CA ASP A 385 -14.16 -27.20 -7.03
C ASP A 385 -13.10 -26.75 -6.03
N ILE A 386 -13.32 -26.95 -4.72
CA ILE A 386 -12.26 -26.85 -3.69
C ILE A 386 -11.15 -27.86 -3.97
N VAL A 387 -11.48 -29.14 -4.19
CA VAL A 387 -10.48 -30.18 -4.49
C VAL A 387 -9.73 -29.90 -5.80
N LYS A 388 -10.43 -29.50 -6.87
CA LYS A 388 -9.79 -29.11 -8.14
C LYS A 388 -8.85 -27.91 -7.97
N THR A 389 -9.29 -26.88 -7.26
CA THR A 389 -8.47 -25.69 -6.97
C THR A 389 -7.23 -26.07 -6.17
N ALA A 390 -7.37 -26.87 -5.11
CA ALA A 390 -6.24 -27.34 -4.31
C ALA A 390 -5.22 -28.08 -5.16
N LEU A 391 -5.63 -29.12 -5.90
CA LEU A 391 -4.73 -29.92 -6.74
C LEU A 391 -4.08 -29.09 -7.86
N LYS A 392 -4.82 -28.16 -8.48
CA LYS A 392 -4.28 -27.21 -9.46
C LYS A 392 -3.20 -26.32 -8.85
N ASN A 393 -3.47 -25.73 -7.68
CA ASN A 393 -2.53 -24.84 -7.00
C ASN A 393 -1.29 -25.61 -6.56
N ILE A 394 -1.43 -26.81 -5.99
CA ILE A 394 -0.32 -27.72 -5.65
C ILE A 394 0.54 -27.96 -6.89
N LYS A 395 -0.03 -28.44 -8.00
CA LYS A 395 0.69 -28.66 -9.27
C LYS A 395 1.38 -27.41 -9.78
N GLN A 396 0.78 -26.23 -9.60
CA GLN A 396 1.34 -24.95 -10.02
C GLN A 396 2.52 -24.49 -9.17
N VAL A 397 2.50 -24.71 -7.85
CA VAL A 397 3.56 -24.27 -6.95
C VAL A 397 4.75 -25.23 -6.91
N VAL A 398 4.53 -26.55 -7.04
CA VAL A 398 5.65 -27.50 -7.10
C VAL A 398 6.48 -27.37 -8.38
N ASN A 399 5.85 -26.86 -9.45
CA ASN A 399 6.44 -26.56 -10.76
C ASN A 399 6.79 -25.06 -10.95
N LEU A 400 7.15 -24.33 -9.88
CA LEU A 400 7.59 -22.95 -10.00
C LEU A 400 8.95 -22.86 -10.73
N PRO A 401 9.08 -22.01 -11.77
CA PRO A 401 10.37 -21.78 -12.40
C PRO A 401 11.27 -20.98 -11.46
N LYS A 402 12.57 -21.29 -11.45
CA LYS A 402 13.59 -20.45 -10.82
C LYS A 402 13.53 -19.01 -11.33
N THR A 403 13.78 -18.05 -10.44
CA THR A 403 13.91 -16.62 -10.75
C THR A 403 15.34 -16.16 -10.55
N ASN A 404 15.63 -14.87 -10.76
CA ASN A 404 16.94 -14.27 -10.48
C ASN A 404 17.32 -14.17 -8.99
N ARG A 405 16.41 -14.58 -8.08
CA ARG A 405 16.59 -14.52 -6.62
C ARG A 405 16.32 -15.86 -5.92
N ASN A 406 15.32 -16.62 -6.40
CA ASN A 406 14.80 -17.80 -5.73
C ASN A 406 14.89 -19.05 -6.62
N LEU A 407 15.28 -20.16 -6.00
CA LEU A 407 15.09 -21.51 -6.48
C LEU A 407 13.84 -22.10 -5.81
N TYR A 408 13.18 -23.06 -6.46
CA TYR A 408 11.98 -23.72 -5.94
C TYR A 408 12.05 -25.24 -6.10
N GLY A 409 11.28 -25.95 -5.29
CA GLY A 409 11.18 -27.41 -5.37
C GLY A 409 12.55 -28.10 -5.26
N ILE A 410 12.86 -28.97 -6.22
CA ILE A 410 14.10 -29.78 -6.24
C ILE A 410 15.36 -28.90 -6.30
N ASP A 411 15.32 -27.78 -7.05
CA ASP A 411 16.44 -26.83 -7.11
C ASP A 411 16.70 -26.21 -5.72
N ALA A 412 15.65 -25.96 -4.93
CA ALA A 412 15.77 -25.46 -3.56
C ALA A 412 16.33 -26.51 -2.58
N TYR A 413 15.91 -27.78 -2.67
CA TYR A 413 16.52 -28.88 -1.91
C TYR A 413 18.01 -29.01 -2.21
N THR A 414 18.37 -28.99 -3.49
CA THR A 414 19.75 -29.11 -3.96
C THR A 414 20.62 -27.97 -3.43
N ALA A 415 20.16 -26.73 -3.58
CA ALA A 415 20.91 -25.56 -3.12
C ALA A 415 21.04 -25.48 -1.60
N TRP A 416 20.03 -25.92 -0.83
CA TRP A 416 20.11 -26.00 0.63
C TRP A 416 21.13 -27.05 1.09
N ALA A 417 21.17 -28.21 0.43
CA ALA A 417 22.20 -29.22 0.66
C ALA A 417 23.61 -28.70 0.31
N GLU A 418 23.78 -28.05 -0.85
CA GLU A 418 25.05 -27.44 -1.25
C GLU A 418 25.52 -26.33 -0.29
N ALA A 419 24.59 -25.59 0.32
CA ALA A 419 24.90 -24.57 1.32
C ALA A 419 25.54 -25.17 2.58
N PHE A 420 25.02 -26.29 3.11
CA PHE A 420 25.64 -27.00 4.23
C PHE A 420 27.05 -27.54 3.94
N LEU A 421 27.43 -27.70 2.66
CA LEU A 421 28.77 -28.14 2.25
C LEU A 421 29.78 -26.98 2.10
N GLN A 422 29.37 -25.72 2.28
CA GLN A 422 30.27 -24.57 2.20
C GLN A 422 31.05 -24.39 3.52
N ASP A 423 32.15 -25.11 3.71
CA ASP A 423 32.93 -25.07 4.96
C ASP A 423 33.33 -23.65 5.42
N LYS A 424 33.54 -22.73 4.47
CA LYS A 424 33.86 -21.31 4.71
C LYS A 424 32.74 -20.50 5.38
N ASP A 425 31.50 -20.97 5.31
CA ASP A 425 30.30 -20.30 5.82
C ASP A 425 29.94 -20.79 7.24
N PHE A 426 30.75 -21.71 7.83
CA PHE A 426 30.57 -22.28 9.17
C PHE A 426 31.85 -22.16 10.02
N ILE A 427 32.35 -20.94 10.21
CA ILE A 427 33.56 -20.63 10.98
C ILE A 427 33.25 -20.23 12.44
N GLU A 428 34.24 -20.26 13.32
CA GLU A 428 34.09 -19.97 14.76
C GLU A 428 33.74 -18.51 15.11
N ASN A 429 33.61 -17.62 14.13
CA ASN A 429 33.21 -16.23 14.34
C ASN A 429 31.68 -16.12 14.56
N ALA A 430 31.27 -16.03 15.82
CA ALA A 430 29.86 -16.05 16.23
C ALA A 430 28.96 -15.06 15.44
N SER A 431 29.40 -13.81 15.26
CA SER A 431 28.56 -12.78 14.62
C SER A 431 28.29 -13.01 13.13
N GLU A 432 29.20 -13.70 12.43
CA GLU A 432 28.96 -14.10 11.04
C GLU A 432 28.11 -15.37 11.04
N LEU A 433 28.48 -16.35 11.88
CA LEU A 433 27.79 -17.64 12.03
C LEU A 433 26.29 -17.47 12.28
N ASP A 434 25.86 -16.56 13.17
CA ASP A 434 24.44 -16.34 13.49
C ASP A 434 23.59 -16.01 12.24
N THR A 435 24.11 -15.20 11.30
CA THR A 435 23.41 -14.88 10.04
C THR A 435 23.27 -16.10 9.14
N TYR A 436 24.28 -16.98 9.11
CA TYR A 436 24.20 -18.26 8.40
C TYR A 436 23.18 -19.19 9.07
N LEU A 437 23.18 -19.26 10.41
CA LEU A 437 22.25 -20.10 11.18
C LEU A 437 20.79 -19.76 10.88
N ASP A 438 20.41 -18.48 10.93
CA ASP A 438 19.01 -18.05 10.73
C ASP A 438 18.41 -18.51 9.40
N VAL A 439 19.21 -18.53 8.33
CA VAL A 439 18.79 -18.93 6.99
C VAL A 439 18.53 -20.44 6.94
N HIS A 440 19.42 -21.24 7.52
CA HIS A 440 19.21 -22.68 7.66
C HIS A 440 18.04 -23.01 8.61
N CYS A 441 17.84 -22.21 9.67
CA CYS A 441 16.70 -22.35 10.59
C CYS A 441 15.37 -22.09 9.88
N GLY A 442 15.19 -20.93 9.24
CA GLY A 442 13.98 -20.61 8.48
C GLY A 442 13.66 -21.65 7.41
N GLN A 443 14.71 -22.16 6.75
CA GLN A 443 14.58 -23.23 5.75
C GLN A 443 14.11 -24.57 6.34
N LYS A 444 14.74 -25.05 7.42
CA LYS A 444 14.30 -26.25 8.18
C LYS A 444 12.82 -26.13 8.54
N VAL A 445 12.44 -24.95 9.03
CA VAL A 445 11.12 -24.66 9.57
C VAL A 445 10.04 -24.64 8.49
N ILE A 446 10.27 -24.03 7.33
CA ILE A 446 9.34 -24.06 6.19
C ILE A 446 9.10 -25.50 5.73
N VAL A 447 10.17 -26.25 5.48
CA VAL A 447 10.10 -27.63 4.98
C VAL A 447 9.35 -28.53 5.97
N MET A 448 9.67 -28.43 7.26
CA MET A 448 9.02 -29.24 8.31
C MET A 448 7.56 -28.84 8.54
N THR A 449 7.23 -27.54 8.53
CA THR A 449 5.84 -27.06 8.59
C THR A 449 5.03 -27.64 7.43
N GLY A 450 5.57 -27.58 6.21
CA GLY A 450 4.93 -28.11 5.01
C GLY A 450 4.63 -29.60 5.10
N ARG A 451 5.62 -30.41 5.49
CA ARG A 451 5.49 -31.88 5.52
C ARG A 451 4.78 -32.43 6.75
N THR A 452 4.66 -31.65 7.82
CA THR A 452 3.81 -32.00 8.97
C THR A 452 2.32 -31.98 8.57
N TYR A 453 1.84 -30.94 7.88
CA TYR A 453 0.41 -30.80 7.57
C TYR A 453 0.00 -31.18 6.15
N GLY A 454 0.93 -31.41 5.22
CA GLY A 454 0.61 -31.76 3.83
C GLY A 454 -0.31 -32.99 3.72
N ALA A 455 0.03 -34.07 4.43
CA ALA A 455 -0.79 -35.28 4.51
C ALA A 455 -2.16 -35.04 5.19
N GLU A 456 -2.21 -34.20 6.22
CA GLU A 456 -3.45 -33.86 6.91
C GLU A 456 -4.41 -33.08 6.00
N PHE A 457 -3.92 -32.04 5.31
CA PHE A 457 -4.71 -31.27 4.36
C PHE A 457 -5.25 -32.14 3.22
N LEU A 458 -4.40 -32.98 2.63
CA LEU A 458 -4.82 -33.92 1.59
C LEU A 458 -5.87 -34.92 2.13
N SER A 459 -5.74 -35.37 3.37
CA SER A 459 -6.74 -36.22 4.02
C SER A 459 -8.08 -35.50 4.22
N ARG A 460 -8.06 -34.21 4.58
CA ARG A 460 -9.29 -33.38 4.65
C ARG A 460 -9.98 -33.28 3.29
N LEU A 461 -9.24 -33.18 2.18
CA LEU A 461 -9.82 -33.16 0.82
C LEU A 461 -10.58 -34.44 0.45
N LYS A 462 -10.26 -35.59 1.05
CA LYS A 462 -10.99 -36.85 0.79
C LYS A 462 -12.43 -36.83 1.33
N ASN A 463 -12.73 -35.95 2.29
CA ASN A 463 -14.09 -35.76 2.82
C ASN A 463 -15.04 -35.08 1.81
N TYR A 464 -14.50 -34.57 0.68
CA TYR A 464 -15.23 -33.78 -0.31
C TYR A 464 -15.75 -34.58 -1.53
N ASP A 465 -15.74 -35.91 -1.44
CA ASP A 465 -16.17 -36.90 -2.47
C ASP A 465 -15.83 -36.53 -3.93
N SER A 466 -14.65 -36.99 -4.35
CA SER A 466 -13.97 -36.47 -5.53
C SER A 466 -13.39 -37.58 -6.40
N PRO A 467 -13.44 -37.46 -7.75
CA PRO A 467 -12.82 -38.42 -8.66
C PRO A 467 -11.29 -38.49 -8.51
N TYR A 468 -10.67 -37.54 -7.81
CA TYR A 468 -9.23 -37.48 -7.57
C TYR A 468 -8.77 -38.28 -6.34
N ASN A 469 -9.65 -38.99 -5.62
CA ASN A 469 -9.28 -39.70 -4.37
C ASN A 469 -8.07 -40.65 -4.53
N ILE A 470 -7.95 -41.38 -5.66
CA ILE A 470 -6.79 -42.27 -5.93
C ILE A 470 -5.48 -41.49 -6.10
N LEU A 471 -5.54 -40.27 -6.65
CA LEU A 471 -4.38 -39.38 -6.74
C LEU A 471 -4.03 -38.84 -5.35
N ILE A 472 -5.03 -38.39 -4.60
CA ILE A 472 -4.87 -37.85 -3.24
C ILE A 472 -4.23 -38.90 -2.31
N ASP A 473 -4.64 -40.17 -2.39
CA ASP A 473 -4.04 -41.27 -1.60
C ASP A 473 -2.54 -41.44 -1.86
N LYS A 474 -2.09 -41.32 -3.12
CA LYS A 474 -0.66 -41.37 -3.47
C LYS A 474 0.09 -40.16 -2.95
N LEU A 475 -0.51 -38.96 -3.04
CA LEU A 475 0.10 -37.73 -2.54
C LEU A 475 0.23 -37.73 -1.01
N ILE A 476 -0.72 -38.35 -0.29
CA ILE A 476 -0.64 -38.57 1.17
C ILE A 476 0.54 -39.48 1.51
N ASP A 477 0.63 -40.67 0.91
CA ASP A 477 1.71 -41.64 1.13
C ASP A 477 3.10 -41.03 0.87
N LEU A 478 3.24 -40.19 -0.18
CA LEU A 478 4.47 -39.47 -0.47
C LEU A 478 4.78 -38.37 0.57
N CYS A 479 3.78 -37.61 1.02
CA CYS A 479 3.97 -36.64 2.11
C CYS A 479 4.40 -37.30 3.42
N GLU A 480 3.77 -38.43 3.78
CA GLU A 480 4.10 -39.18 5.01
C GLU A 480 5.52 -39.74 4.95
N LYS A 481 5.95 -40.27 3.80
CA LYS A 481 7.34 -40.74 3.57
C LYS A 481 8.36 -39.61 3.67
N GLU A 482 8.11 -38.47 3.01
CA GLU A 482 9.01 -37.31 3.08
C GLU A 482 9.09 -36.76 4.50
N ASN A 483 7.96 -36.68 5.21
CA ASN A 483 7.92 -36.28 6.61
C ASN A 483 8.67 -37.26 7.52
N ALA A 484 8.55 -38.58 7.31
CA ALA A 484 9.28 -39.59 8.08
C ALA A 484 10.81 -39.46 7.91
N ILE A 485 11.28 -39.10 6.71
CA ILE A 485 12.70 -38.79 6.46
C ILE A 485 13.10 -37.49 7.17
N LEU A 486 12.32 -36.43 6.99
CA LEU A 486 12.62 -35.12 7.59
C LEU A 486 12.56 -35.15 9.12
N ASN A 487 11.78 -36.04 9.74
CA ASN A 487 11.80 -36.22 11.20
C ASN A 487 13.18 -36.68 11.74
N LYS A 488 14.09 -37.18 10.89
CA LYS A 488 15.50 -37.41 11.25
C LYS A 488 16.23 -36.10 11.60
N PHE A 489 15.84 -34.95 11.04
CA PHE A 489 16.35 -33.64 11.46
C PHE A 489 16.03 -33.34 12.92
N TRP A 490 14.83 -33.68 13.43
CA TRP A 490 14.51 -33.47 14.85
C TRP A 490 15.27 -34.43 15.78
N GLN A 491 15.72 -35.58 15.27
CA GLN A 491 16.55 -36.52 16.03
C GLN A 491 18.02 -36.06 16.13
N LEU A 492 18.54 -35.42 15.08
CA LEU A 492 19.89 -34.84 15.08
C LEU A 492 19.95 -33.45 15.71
N GLU A 493 18.96 -32.60 15.43
CA GLU A 493 18.82 -31.23 15.94
C GLU A 493 17.40 -31.05 16.55
N PRO A 494 17.22 -31.40 17.84
CA PRO A 494 15.91 -31.29 18.52
C PRO A 494 15.43 -29.84 18.72
N SER A 495 16.31 -28.85 18.56
CA SER A 495 15.99 -27.43 18.68
C SER A 495 15.47 -26.84 17.36
N PHE A 496 14.58 -25.85 17.44
CA PHE A 496 14.14 -25.05 16.29
C PHE A 496 15.34 -24.34 15.64
N TYR A 497 16.18 -23.72 16.47
CA TYR A 497 17.46 -23.12 16.08
C TYR A 497 18.57 -24.18 16.09
N PHE A 498 19.45 -24.18 15.10
CA PHE A 498 20.62 -25.07 15.10
C PHE A 498 21.62 -24.68 16.20
N ASP A 499 22.26 -25.66 16.85
CA ASP A 499 23.42 -25.38 17.72
C ASP A 499 24.62 -25.01 16.85
N SER A 500 25.14 -23.80 17.05
CA SER A 500 26.32 -23.25 16.37
C SER A 500 27.53 -24.17 16.47
N LYS A 501 27.71 -24.87 17.61
CA LYS A 501 28.82 -25.82 17.83
C LYS A 501 28.67 -27.09 16.99
N ASN A 502 27.45 -27.57 16.81
CA ASN A 502 27.18 -28.74 15.97
C ASN A 502 27.42 -28.38 14.50
N LEU A 503 26.95 -27.21 14.05
CA LEU A 503 27.10 -26.81 12.65
C LEU A 503 28.53 -26.43 12.23
N ILE A 504 29.48 -26.20 13.13
CA ILE A 504 30.92 -26.11 12.77
C ILE A 504 31.48 -27.50 12.37
N ASN A 505 30.91 -28.60 12.88
CA ASN A 505 31.35 -29.96 12.56
C ASN A 505 30.93 -30.41 11.15
N GLN A 506 31.90 -30.59 10.25
CA GLN A 506 31.63 -30.99 8.87
C GLN A 506 30.90 -32.35 8.75
N ASN A 507 31.16 -33.31 9.65
CA ASN A 507 30.46 -34.60 9.61
C ASN A 507 28.99 -34.47 9.99
N TYR A 508 28.65 -33.56 10.92
CA TYR A 508 27.27 -33.24 11.27
C TYR A 508 26.53 -32.58 10.08
N ARG A 509 27.17 -31.61 9.42
CA ARG A 509 26.63 -31.00 8.19
C ARG A 509 26.38 -32.04 7.08
N ARG A 510 27.28 -33.01 6.90
CA ARG A 510 27.11 -34.11 5.92
C ARG A 510 25.89 -34.99 6.25
N GLN A 511 25.65 -35.33 7.51
CA GLN A 511 24.45 -36.08 7.91
C GLN A 511 23.16 -35.32 7.59
N MET A 512 23.14 -33.99 7.77
CA MET A 512 22.00 -33.16 7.36
C MET A 512 21.80 -33.17 5.85
N VAL A 513 22.88 -33.10 5.06
CA VAL A 513 22.85 -33.18 3.60
C VAL A 513 22.25 -34.51 3.12
N ASP A 514 22.65 -35.63 3.71
CA ASP A 514 22.12 -36.95 3.34
C ASP A 514 20.58 -37.01 3.54
N ILE A 515 20.06 -36.44 4.64
CA ILE A 515 18.62 -36.35 4.91
C ILE A 515 17.89 -35.44 3.91
N ILE A 516 18.47 -34.29 3.56
CA ILE A 516 17.89 -33.35 2.56
C ILE A 516 17.76 -34.04 1.21
N LEU A 517 18.80 -34.77 0.79
CA LEU A 517 18.82 -35.46 -0.50
C LEU A 517 17.83 -36.63 -0.52
N GLU A 518 17.79 -37.47 0.51
CA GLU A 518 16.80 -38.55 0.66
C GLU A 518 15.36 -38.02 0.61
N ALA A 519 15.07 -36.90 1.30
CA ALA A 519 13.76 -36.24 1.23
C ALA A 519 13.46 -35.70 -0.18
N SER A 520 14.46 -35.15 -0.87
CA SER A 520 14.30 -34.60 -2.23
C SER A 520 13.92 -35.67 -3.28
N GLU A 521 14.33 -36.93 -3.08
CA GLU A 521 13.95 -38.04 -3.97
C GLU A 521 12.45 -38.39 -3.84
N ILE A 522 11.90 -38.34 -2.62
CA ILE A 522 10.45 -38.50 -2.39
C ILE A 522 9.70 -37.29 -2.91
N TYR A 523 10.23 -36.08 -2.70
CA TYR A 523 9.65 -34.85 -3.24
C TYR A 523 9.57 -34.89 -4.78
N ASN A 524 10.60 -35.38 -5.47
CA ASN A 524 10.57 -35.55 -6.93
C ASN A 524 9.46 -36.52 -7.39
N GLN A 525 9.22 -37.60 -6.64
CA GLN A 525 8.08 -38.49 -6.89
C GLN A 525 6.73 -37.81 -6.65
N PHE A 526 6.63 -36.91 -5.66
CA PHE A 526 5.45 -36.09 -5.41
C PHE A 526 5.17 -35.12 -6.57
N VAL A 527 6.19 -34.41 -7.06
CA VAL A 527 6.11 -33.53 -8.24
C VAL A 527 5.59 -34.32 -9.45
N HIS A 528 6.23 -35.44 -9.78
CA HIS A 528 5.82 -36.28 -10.91
C HIS A 528 4.38 -36.81 -10.75
N THR A 529 3.97 -37.15 -9.52
CA THR A 529 2.60 -37.61 -9.24
C THR A 529 1.57 -36.49 -9.40
N CYS A 530 1.92 -35.22 -9.15
CA CYS A 530 1.07 -34.07 -9.46
C CYS A 530 0.96 -33.78 -10.96
N ASP A 531 1.92 -34.25 -11.77
CA ASP A 531 1.94 -34.03 -13.21
C ASP A 531 1.05 -34.99 -14.02
N LEU A 532 0.81 -36.19 -13.50
CA LEU A 532 -0.14 -37.20 -13.99
C LEU A 532 -1.61 -36.76 -13.88
#